data_AF-A0A3M1AYM6-F1
#
_entry.id   AF-A0A3M1AYM6-F1
#
_cell.length_a   1.000
_cell.length_b   1.000
_cell.length_c   1.000
_cell.angle_alpha   90.00
_cell.angle_beta   90.00
_cell.angle_gamma   90.00
#
_symmetry.space_group_name_H-M   'P 1'
#
loop_
_entity.id
_entity.type
_entity.pdbx_description
1 polymer ?
#
loop_
_entity_poly.entity_id
_entity_poly.type
_entity_poly.pdbx_seq_one_letter_code
_entity_poly.pdbx_strand_id
1 'polypeptide(L)'
;DIVDVAIVGAGPAGFTSALCAVEQGLSYRFVDQEVDLGGTVFHYPRRKIVLTHPIPLPLLGNVHKPKMEKEELLALWKRAIDEYGIRLETGVKVENILSRNASGFTLLTSRGEIYARFVMLAIGRRGTPRKLGVPGEERDKVFYALREPEIHAGKRVLVVGGGDSALEAALMLAEETDAEVTLSYRRRAISRAKPENRRRFEERVAEGRIRVLWESSVVAIERDSVTLPVKERTERLPNDDVLVFIGGELPTPFLERIGIRLERHFGEETEAHKYLDSVTEVFGTMKAQARAKGLQNHFHQENAPSRLFPLLLLLLGVAVTGALLWVGRDFYFATPMTRQANPALRVFEPSGMWGRTLGILSLLCMVTNFLYFIRKEFAFMKNRGNIRTWMHIHVFSGLMSGVFVLFHASLLLRNAFGLLLYLSIGIVIATGLIGRYIYAFVPRDPRGRPLTRLSLQSLVERMEREYRDLFRGLQAITPIERIFEEEHDLAPSLPGLFYRLVIWWPGRYISLLRFIRNAQRELDDPKKKREFGRFSREIFKLHFQMDLLPHLKRLLGIWRSGHAILAFFLFFLVIAHVFVVY
;
A
#
# COMPACT_ATOMS: atom_id res chain seq x y z
N ASP A 1 -45.33 1.47 -2.11
CA ASP A 1 -44.94 0.43 -1.13
C ASP A 1 -43.85 0.94 -0.19
N ILE A 2 -43.56 0.20 0.87
CA ILE A 2 -42.43 0.44 1.79
C ILE A 2 -41.27 -0.48 1.39
N VAL A 3 -40.04 0.02 1.43
CA VAL A 3 -38.82 -0.78 1.18
C VAL A 3 -38.07 -1.09 2.48
N ASP A 4 -37.19 -2.08 2.48
CA ASP A 4 -36.36 -2.40 3.65
C ASP A 4 -35.33 -1.30 3.91
N VAL A 5 -34.67 -0.77 2.88
CA VAL A 5 -33.66 0.29 3.04
C VAL A 5 -33.74 1.41 2.01
N ALA A 6 -33.77 2.66 2.48
CA ALA A 6 -33.47 3.83 1.66
C ALA A 6 -31.98 4.19 1.79
N ILE A 7 -31.26 4.27 0.67
CA ILE A 7 -29.83 4.57 0.59
C ILE A 7 -29.67 5.97 0.00
N VAL A 8 -29.11 6.89 0.79
CA VAL A 8 -29.04 8.32 0.44
C VAL A 8 -27.59 8.74 0.19
N GLY A 9 -27.26 8.99 -1.09
CA GLY A 9 -25.95 9.42 -1.56
C GLY A 9 -25.19 8.33 -2.33
N ALA A 10 -25.02 8.50 -3.63
CA ALA A 10 -24.33 7.61 -4.57
C ALA A 10 -22.80 7.80 -4.56
N GLY A 11 -22.23 8.14 -3.41
CA GLY A 11 -20.80 8.03 -3.16
C GLY A 11 -20.35 6.56 -3.01
N PRO A 12 -19.03 6.31 -2.80
CA PRO A 12 -18.49 4.96 -2.65
C PRO A 12 -19.20 4.12 -1.58
N ALA A 13 -19.62 4.76 -0.48
CA ALA A 13 -20.35 4.11 0.60
C ALA A 13 -21.74 3.62 0.15
N GLY A 14 -22.57 4.50 -0.43
CA GLY A 14 -23.92 4.15 -0.85
C GLY A 14 -23.96 3.18 -2.02
N PHE A 15 -23.01 3.28 -2.96
CA PHE A 15 -22.80 2.26 -3.99
C PHE A 15 -22.48 0.88 -3.38
N THR A 16 -21.61 0.83 -2.36
CA THR A 16 -21.31 -0.42 -1.63
C THR A 16 -22.52 -0.92 -0.84
N SER A 17 -23.34 -0.03 -0.29
CA SER A 17 -24.60 -0.38 0.38
C SER A 17 -25.64 -0.92 -0.61
N ALA A 18 -25.69 -0.42 -1.85
CA ALA A 18 -26.61 -0.91 -2.88
C ALA A 18 -26.21 -2.30 -3.38
N LEU A 19 -24.91 -2.56 -3.59
CA LEU A 19 -24.38 -3.91 -3.84
C LEU A 19 -24.75 -4.87 -2.70
N CYS A 20 -24.61 -4.44 -1.43
CA CYS A 20 -25.00 -5.23 -0.27
C CYS A 20 -26.52 -5.50 -0.22
N ALA A 21 -27.35 -4.51 -0.51
CA ALA A 21 -28.80 -4.69 -0.56
C ALA A 21 -29.23 -5.74 -1.61
N VAL A 22 -28.61 -5.73 -2.80
CA VAL A 22 -28.82 -6.75 -3.83
C VAL A 22 -28.30 -8.12 -3.39
N GLU A 23 -27.09 -8.20 -2.83
CA GLU A 23 -26.48 -9.46 -2.34
C GLU A 23 -27.32 -10.13 -1.23
N GLN A 24 -27.99 -9.32 -0.39
CA GLN A 24 -28.88 -9.80 0.68
C GLN A 24 -30.37 -9.93 0.24
N GLY A 25 -30.70 -9.66 -1.03
CA GLY A 25 -32.08 -9.75 -1.55
C GLY A 25 -33.07 -8.74 -0.95
N LEU A 26 -32.59 -7.63 -0.39
CA LEU A 26 -33.42 -6.62 0.28
C LEU A 26 -34.13 -5.71 -0.73
N SER A 27 -35.35 -5.28 -0.41
CA SER A 27 -36.00 -4.21 -1.17
C SER A 27 -35.37 -2.86 -0.82
N TYR A 28 -35.06 -2.03 -1.83
CA TYR A 28 -34.37 -0.75 -1.60
C TYR A 28 -34.80 0.38 -2.54
N ARG A 29 -34.46 1.61 -2.14
CA ARG A 29 -34.45 2.82 -2.98
C ARG A 29 -33.08 3.48 -2.82
N PHE A 30 -32.41 3.83 -3.92
CA PHE A 30 -31.07 4.40 -3.90
C PHE A 30 -31.08 5.73 -4.66
N VAL A 31 -30.83 6.82 -3.94
CA VAL A 31 -31.06 8.20 -4.41
C VAL A 31 -29.82 9.08 -4.23
N ASP A 32 -29.58 10.00 -5.16
CA ASP A 32 -28.65 11.13 -4.98
C ASP A 32 -29.21 12.40 -5.63
N GLN A 33 -28.89 13.56 -5.06
CA GLN A 33 -29.14 14.89 -5.64
C GLN A 33 -28.23 15.17 -6.85
N GLU A 34 -27.07 14.52 -6.92
CA GLU A 34 -26.13 14.61 -8.04
C GLU A 34 -26.72 13.96 -9.30
N VAL A 35 -26.22 14.38 -10.47
CA VAL A 35 -26.71 13.91 -11.79
C VAL A 35 -26.22 12.51 -12.18
N ASP A 36 -25.17 12.00 -11.52
CA ASP A 36 -24.45 10.78 -11.88
C ASP A 36 -23.77 10.15 -10.65
N LEU A 37 -23.38 8.88 -10.80
CA LEU A 37 -22.74 8.04 -9.79
C LEU A 37 -21.35 8.56 -9.36
N GLY A 38 -21.02 8.37 -8.08
CA GLY A 38 -19.66 8.50 -7.53
C GLY A 38 -19.46 9.64 -6.53
N GLY A 39 -20.45 10.53 -6.38
CA GLY A 39 -20.44 11.61 -5.38
C GLY A 39 -19.16 12.46 -5.42
N THR A 40 -18.34 12.40 -4.36
CA THR A 40 -17.08 13.18 -4.30
C THR A 40 -16.10 12.85 -5.42
N VAL A 41 -16.08 11.61 -5.93
CA VAL A 41 -15.18 11.20 -7.03
C VAL A 41 -15.64 11.75 -8.38
N PHE A 42 -16.95 11.90 -8.59
CA PHE A 42 -17.51 12.47 -9.82
C PHE A 42 -17.03 13.91 -10.08
N HIS A 43 -16.82 14.67 -9.01
CA HIS A 43 -16.34 16.07 -9.05
C HIS A 43 -14.81 16.25 -8.99
N TYR A 44 -14.03 15.16 -9.06
CA TYR A 44 -12.60 15.30 -9.31
C TYR A 44 -12.32 15.79 -10.74
N PRO A 45 -11.17 16.46 -11.00
CA PRO A 45 -10.68 16.70 -12.35
C PRO A 45 -10.58 15.42 -13.18
N ARG A 46 -10.68 15.55 -14.50
CA ARG A 46 -10.48 14.44 -15.45
C ARG A 46 -9.12 13.79 -15.22
N ARG A 47 -9.06 12.47 -15.39
CA ARG A 47 -7.86 11.62 -15.27
C ARG A 47 -7.17 11.63 -13.90
N LYS A 48 -7.71 12.33 -12.89
CA LYS A 48 -7.12 12.39 -11.55
C LYS A 48 -6.92 10.99 -10.98
N ILE A 49 -5.69 10.69 -10.56
CA ILE A 49 -5.35 9.41 -9.95
C ILE A 49 -6.00 9.30 -8.56
N VAL A 50 -6.98 8.40 -8.47
CA VAL A 50 -7.59 7.99 -7.21
C VAL A 50 -6.75 6.87 -6.60
N LEU A 51 -6.37 7.03 -5.33
CA LEU A 51 -5.75 5.97 -4.54
C LEU A 51 -6.86 5.06 -3.99
N THR A 52 -6.87 3.79 -4.36
CA THR A 52 -7.79 2.81 -3.75
C THR A 52 -7.06 1.90 -2.78
N HIS A 53 -7.79 1.43 -1.78
CA HIS A 53 -7.37 0.33 -0.92
C HIS A 53 -8.15 -0.92 -1.35
N PRO A 54 -7.53 -2.11 -1.43
CA PRO A 54 -8.20 -3.34 -1.84
C PRO A 54 -9.12 -3.83 -0.71
N ILE A 55 -10.34 -3.31 -0.77
CA ILE A 55 -11.51 -3.67 0.02
C ILE A 55 -12.27 -4.74 -0.78
N PRO A 56 -12.77 -5.82 -0.15
CA PRO A 56 -13.73 -6.70 -0.78
C PRO A 56 -15.06 -5.95 -0.90
N LEU A 57 -15.53 -5.75 -2.13
CA LEU A 57 -16.87 -5.22 -2.41
C LEU A 57 -17.85 -6.40 -2.53
N PRO A 58 -19.09 -6.28 -2.02
CA PRO A 58 -20.16 -7.25 -2.27
C PRO A 58 -20.34 -7.45 -3.77
N LEU A 59 -20.64 -8.69 -4.19
CA LEU A 59 -20.72 -9.16 -5.58
C LEU A 59 -19.42 -9.04 -6.41
N LEU A 60 -18.79 -7.86 -6.47
CA LEU A 60 -17.57 -7.56 -7.26
C LEU A 60 -16.27 -8.19 -6.74
N GLY A 61 -16.23 -8.64 -5.48
CA GLY A 61 -15.03 -9.18 -4.86
C GLY A 61 -13.91 -8.14 -4.67
N ASN A 62 -12.65 -8.54 -4.84
CA ASN A 62 -11.50 -7.70 -4.49
C ASN A 62 -11.00 -6.84 -5.66
N VAL A 63 -11.29 -5.53 -5.63
CA VAL A 63 -10.70 -4.57 -6.57
C VAL A 63 -9.19 -4.42 -6.31
N HIS A 64 -8.36 -4.75 -7.30
CA HIS A 64 -6.90 -4.90 -7.13
C HIS A 64 -6.06 -3.80 -7.82
N LYS A 65 -6.61 -2.59 -8.01
CA LYS A 65 -5.89 -1.43 -8.58
C LYS A 65 -5.62 -0.32 -7.54
N PRO A 66 -4.45 -0.30 -6.87
CA PRO A 66 -4.16 0.68 -5.80
C PRO A 66 -4.02 2.12 -6.29
N LYS A 67 -3.85 2.32 -7.60
CA LYS A 67 -3.97 3.59 -8.31
C LYS A 67 -4.83 3.33 -9.55
N MET A 68 -5.75 4.23 -9.86
CA MET A 68 -6.54 4.23 -11.10
C MET A 68 -6.98 5.67 -11.43
N GLU A 69 -7.25 5.96 -12.70
CA GLU A 69 -7.84 7.25 -13.09
C GLU A 69 -9.30 7.32 -12.62
N LYS A 70 -9.80 8.54 -12.35
CA LYS A 70 -11.19 8.82 -11.96
C LYS A 70 -12.19 8.10 -12.87
N GLU A 71 -12.03 8.24 -14.18
CA GLU A 71 -12.88 7.68 -15.22
C GLU A 71 -12.91 6.15 -15.15
N GLU A 72 -11.78 5.50 -14.85
CA GLU A 72 -11.74 4.05 -14.67
C GLU A 72 -12.57 3.60 -13.46
N LEU A 73 -12.54 4.36 -12.36
CA LEU A 73 -13.29 4.03 -11.15
C LEU A 73 -14.80 4.23 -11.35
N LEU A 74 -15.19 5.30 -12.03
CA LEU A 74 -16.59 5.53 -12.41
C LEU A 74 -17.09 4.45 -13.39
N ALA A 75 -16.29 4.07 -14.40
CA ALA A 75 -16.63 3.00 -15.33
C ALA A 75 -16.66 1.60 -14.68
N LEU A 76 -15.89 1.36 -13.62
CA LEU A 76 -16.00 0.15 -12.79
C LEU A 76 -17.35 0.11 -12.05
N TRP A 77 -17.73 1.20 -11.38
CA TRP A 77 -19.00 1.26 -10.65
C TRP A 77 -20.22 1.24 -11.57
N LYS A 78 -20.18 1.89 -12.74
CA LYS A 78 -21.28 1.84 -13.72
C LYS A 78 -21.51 0.43 -14.25
N ARG A 79 -20.46 -0.26 -14.72
CA ARG A 79 -20.58 -1.67 -15.13
C ARG A 79 -21.15 -2.57 -14.05
N ALA A 80 -20.80 -2.33 -12.78
CA ALA A 80 -21.37 -3.08 -11.65
C ALA A 80 -22.85 -2.76 -11.38
N ILE A 81 -23.27 -1.51 -11.62
CA ILE A 81 -24.68 -1.12 -11.62
C ILE A 81 -25.42 -1.87 -12.74
N ASP A 82 -24.86 -1.91 -13.94
CA ASP A 82 -25.45 -2.58 -15.09
C ASP A 82 -25.52 -4.11 -14.91
N GLU A 83 -24.43 -4.73 -14.45
CA GLU A 83 -24.25 -6.18 -14.24
C GLU A 83 -25.19 -6.74 -13.16
N TYR A 84 -25.42 -5.99 -12.08
CA TYR A 84 -26.29 -6.41 -10.97
C TYR A 84 -27.66 -5.70 -10.95
N GLY A 85 -28.03 -5.01 -12.04
CA GLY A 85 -29.34 -4.39 -12.22
C GLY A 85 -29.70 -3.30 -11.19
N ILE A 86 -28.69 -2.60 -10.65
CA ILE A 86 -28.85 -1.67 -9.53
C ILE A 86 -29.60 -0.42 -9.98
N ARG A 87 -30.71 -0.07 -9.31
CA ARG A 87 -31.49 1.12 -9.65
C ARG A 87 -31.04 2.31 -8.81
N LEU A 88 -30.32 3.24 -9.45
CA LEU A 88 -29.97 4.55 -8.90
C LEU A 88 -30.87 5.64 -9.49
N GLU A 89 -31.48 6.45 -8.62
CA GLU A 89 -32.27 7.63 -8.98
C GLU A 89 -31.45 8.91 -8.76
N THR A 90 -31.02 9.54 -9.86
CA THR A 90 -30.22 10.78 -9.85
C THR A 90 -31.09 12.04 -9.91
N GLY A 91 -30.59 13.15 -9.38
CA GLY A 91 -31.36 14.39 -9.23
C GLY A 91 -32.55 14.28 -8.27
N VAL A 92 -32.43 13.47 -7.22
CA VAL A 92 -33.40 13.27 -6.14
C VAL A 92 -32.76 13.68 -4.81
N LYS A 93 -33.07 14.89 -4.36
CA LYS A 93 -32.55 15.43 -3.11
C LYS A 93 -33.46 15.02 -1.95
N VAL A 94 -32.91 14.36 -0.93
CA VAL A 94 -33.59 14.14 0.36
C VAL A 94 -33.46 15.40 1.19
N GLU A 95 -34.59 15.95 1.64
CA GLU A 95 -34.64 17.27 2.29
C GLU A 95 -34.90 17.17 3.80
N ASN A 96 -35.67 16.15 4.20
CA ASN A 96 -35.96 15.80 5.58
C ASN A 96 -36.24 14.28 5.71
N ILE A 97 -36.13 13.76 6.93
CA ILE A 97 -36.46 12.36 7.26
C ILE A 97 -37.29 12.37 8.55
N LEU A 98 -38.50 11.83 8.48
CA LEU A 98 -39.44 11.74 9.58
C LEU A 98 -39.46 10.30 10.11
N SER A 99 -39.38 10.13 11.43
CA SER A 99 -39.62 8.85 12.09
C SER A 99 -41.11 8.54 12.08
N ARG A 100 -41.49 7.31 11.72
CA ARG A 100 -42.88 6.86 11.56
C ARG A 100 -43.23 5.80 12.62
N ASN A 101 -43.15 6.19 13.89
CA ASN A 101 -43.34 5.30 15.05
C ASN A 101 -42.45 4.03 14.94
N ALA A 102 -42.88 2.91 15.52
CA ALA A 102 -42.12 1.66 15.54
C ALA A 102 -42.06 0.89 14.19
N SER A 103 -42.47 1.49 13.06
CA SER A 103 -42.59 0.80 11.76
C SER A 103 -41.66 1.30 10.64
N GLY A 104 -40.92 2.41 10.84
CA GLY A 104 -39.89 2.86 9.89
C GLY A 104 -39.76 4.37 9.78
N PHE A 105 -39.42 4.84 8.58
CA PHE A 105 -39.12 6.23 8.24
C PHE A 105 -39.85 6.67 6.96
N THR A 106 -40.17 7.96 6.88
CA THR A 106 -40.59 8.64 5.66
C THR A 106 -39.51 9.67 5.28
N LEU A 107 -38.88 9.50 4.11
CA LEU A 107 -37.95 10.48 3.56
C LEU A 107 -38.74 11.43 2.65
N LEU A 108 -38.67 12.72 2.92
CA LEU A 108 -39.22 13.76 2.05
C LEU A 108 -38.16 14.13 1.01
N THR A 109 -38.50 14.05 -0.27
CA THR A 109 -37.56 14.30 -1.37
C THR A 109 -38.11 15.29 -2.40
N SER A 110 -37.22 15.88 -3.20
CA SER A 110 -37.56 16.75 -4.32
C SER A 110 -38.36 16.08 -5.46
N ARG A 111 -38.70 14.80 -5.35
CA ARG A 111 -39.62 14.06 -6.26
C ARG A 111 -40.70 13.27 -5.52
N GLY A 112 -41.06 13.68 -4.30
CA GLY A 112 -42.08 13.03 -3.47
C GLY A 112 -41.50 12.20 -2.33
N GLU A 113 -42.34 11.35 -1.72
CA GLU A 113 -41.99 10.61 -0.51
C GLU A 113 -41.40 9.21 -0.79
N ILE A 114 -40.49 8.77 0.08
CA ILE A 114 -39.98 7.40 0.11
C ILE A 114 -40.21 6.82 1.51
N TYR A 115 -40.96 5.73 1.59
CA TYR A 115 -41.17 4.98 2.83
C TYR A 115 -40.15 3.84 2.93
N ALA A 116 -39.40 3.77 4.03
CA ALA A 116 -38.41 2.73 4.25
C ALA A 116 -38.35 2.27 5.71
N ARG A 117 -38.02 0.99 5.94
CA ARG A 117 -37.86 0.44 7.30
C ARG A 117 -36.56 0.90 7.96
N PHE A 118 -35.48 1.01 7.17
CA PHE A 118 -34.18 1.53 7.57
C PHE A 118 -33.69 2.63 6.60
N VAL A 119 -32.78 3.48 7.06
CA VAL A 119 -32.13 4.49 6.21
C VAL A 119 -30.61 4.43 6.35
N MET A 120 -29.91 4.36 5.22
CA MET A 120 -28.46 4.39 5.10
C MET A 120 -28.02 5.77 4.59
N LEU A 121 -27.44 6.59 5.47
CA LEU A 121 -26.95 7.93 5.14
C LEU A 121 -25.50 7.88 4.62
N ALA A 122 -25.35 7.83 3.30
CA ALA A 122 -24.08 7.78 2.58
C ALA A 122 -23.63 9.15 2.01
N ILE A 123 -24.25 10.24 2.45
CA ILE A 123 -24.09 11.62 1.95
C ILE A 123 -22.66 12.21 2.02
N GLY A 124 -21.73 11.57 2.73
CA GLY A 124 -20.31 11.93 2.75
C GLY A 124 -19.99 13.25 3.47
N ARG A 125 -18.79 13.79 3.18
CA ARG A 125 -18.24 15.00 3.85
C ARG A 125 -17.88 16.16 2.93
N ARG A 126 -18.05 16.02 1.61
CA ARG A 126 -17.89 17.15 0.66
C ARG A 126 -18.96 18.20 0.90
N GLY A 127 -20.21 17.75 1.07
CA GLY A 127 -21.38 18.62 1.17
C GLY A 127 -21.55 19.53 -0.04
N THR A 128 -22.23 20.65 0.15
CA THR A 128 -22.32 21.72 -0.85
C THR A 128 -21.05 22.58 -0.78
N PRO A 129 -20.40 22.95 -1.90
CA PRO A 129 -19.35 23.96 -1.90
C PRO A 129 -19.84 25.27 -1.27
N ARG A 130 -19.03 25.92 -0.43
CA ARG A 130 -19.39 27.22 0.14
C ARG A 130 -19.38 28.30 -0.93
N LYS A 131 -20.42 29.13 -0.89
CA LYS A 131 -20.50 30.40 -1.60
C LYS A 131 -19.57 31.44 -0.98
N LEU A 132 -19.09 32.37 -1.79
CA LEU A 132 -18.36 33.57 -1.38
C LEU A 132 -19.28 34.61 -0.73
N GLY A 133 -20.54 34.68 -1.16
CA GLY A 133 -21.54 35.66 -0.73
C GLY A 133 -21.36 37.05 -1.38
N VAL A 134 -20.78 37.11 -2.58
CA VAL A 134 -20.37 38.39 -3.21
C VAL A 134 -21.20 38.76 -4.46
N PRO A 135 -21.39 40.06 -4.75
CA PRO A 135 -22.00 40.52 -6.00
C PRO A 135 -21.29 39.93 -7.23
N GLY A 136 -22.07 39.29 -8.10
CA GLY A 136 -21.56 38.64 -9.33
C GLY A 136 -21.08 37.20 -9.15
N GLU A 137 -21.28 36.57 -8.00
CA GLU A 137 -20.96 35.15 -7.80
C GLU A 137 -21.77 34.20 -8.70
N GLU A 138 -23.02 34.53 -9.03
CA GLU A 138 -23.89 33.69 -9.87
C GLU A 138 -23.64 33.88 -11.40
N ARG A 139 -22.41 34.20 -11.80
CA ARG A 139 -22.02 34.31 -13.22
C ARG A 139 -21.45 32.99 -13.73
N ASP A 140 -21.64 32.70 -15.02
CA ASP A 140 -21.17 31.46 -15.68
C ASP A 140 -19.64 31.23 -15.59
N LYS A 141 -18.88 32.30 -15.33
CA LYS A 141 -17.43 32.28 -15.09
C LYS A 141 -17.01 31.81 -13.69
N VAL A 142 -17.94 31.44 -12.81
CA VAL A 142 -17.66 31.07 -11.40
C VAL A 142 -17.88 29.58 -11.18
N PHE A 143 -16.78 28.86 -10.94
CA PHE A 143 -16.72 27.40 -10.90
C PHE A 143 -16.37 26.89 -9.49
N TYR A 144 -17.10 25.89 -8.99
CA TYR A 144 -16.86 25.25 -7.70
C TYR A 144 -16.18 23.87 -7.81
N ALA A 145 -15.74 23.52 -9.02
CA ALA A 145 -14.96 22.33 -9.33
C ALA A 145 -14.16 22.57 -10.61
N LEU A 146 -12.86 22.24 -10.59
CA LEU A 146 -12.04 22.13 -11.79
C LEU A 146 -12.29 20.74 -12.37
N ARG A 147 -12.97 20.66 -13.51
CA ARG A 147 -13.25 19.39 -14.19
C ARG A 147 -12.27 19.13 -15.32
N GLU A 148 -12.06 20.13 -16.17
CA GLU A 148 -11.29 20.04 -17.42
C GLU A 148 -10.40 21.30 -17.49
N PRO A 149 -9.11 21.20 -17.14
CA PRO A 149 -8.19 22.35 -17.14
C PRO A 149 -8.13 23.09 -18.48
N GLU A 150 -8.29 22.34 -19.57
CA GLU A 150 -8.18 22.80 -20.95
C GLU A 150 -9.23 23.87 -21.31
N ILE A 151 -10.38 23.89 -20.62
CA ILE A 151 -11.42 24.94 -20.77
C ILE A 151 -10.92 26.31 -20.27
N HIS A 152 -9.87 26.33 -19.45
CA HIS A 152 -9.27 27.52 -18.87
C HIS A 152 -7.93 27.93 -19.52
N ALA A 153 -7.49 27.22 -20.58
CA ALA A 153 -6.30 27.59 -21.35
C ALA A 153 -6.39 29.01 -21.92
N GLY A 154 -5.26 29.70 -21.99
CA GLY A 154 -5.14 31.09 -22.48
C GLY A 154 -5.86 32.18 -21.66
N LYS A 155 -6.43 31.85 -20.49
CA LYS A 155 -7.25 32.77 -19.67
C LYS A 155 -6.55 33.23 -18.38
N ARG A 156 -7.03 34.33 -17.81
CA ARG A 156 -6.65 34.84 -16.48
C ARG A 156 -7.58 34.24 -15.42
N VAL A 157 -7.06 33.28 -14.65
CA VAL A 157 -7.85 32.42 -13.76
C VAL A 157 -7.57 32.75 -12.29
N LEU A 158 -8.61 33.13 -11.54
CA LEU A 158 -8.51 33.37 -10.10
C LEU A 158 -8.93 32.13 -9.30
N VAL A 159 -7.97 31.47 -8.66
CA VAL A 159 -8.21 30.37 -7.72
C VAL A 159 -8.39 30.93 -6.31
N VAL A 160 -9.56 30.75 -5.69
CA VAL A 160 -9.89 31.31 -4.37
C VAL A 160 -9.84 30.21 -3.30
N GLY A 161 -8.80 30.21 -2.47
CA GLY A 161 -8.62 29.26 -1.38
C GLY A 161 -7.16 28.93 -1.06
N GLY A 162 -6.94 28.21 0.04
CA GLY A 162 -5.60 27.77 0.49
C GLY A 162 -5.65 26.47 1.28
N GLY A 163 -6.64 25.63 0.96
CA GLY A 163 -6.68 24.22 1.34
C GLY A 163 -6.19 23.36 0.17
N ASP A 164 -5.99 22.08 0.45
CA ASP A 164 -5.42 21.10 -0.49
C ASP A 164 -6.02 21.14 -1.91
N SER A 165 -7.35 21.20 -2.05
CA SER A 165 -8.04 21.27 -3.35
C SER A 165 -7.75 22.54 -4.15
N ALA A 166 -7.49 23.68 -3.48
CA ALA A 166 -7.15 24.93 -4.14
C ALA A 166 -5.73 24.85 -4.75
N LEU A 167 -4.79 24.24 -4.02
CA LEU A 167 -3.44 23.99 -4.51
C LEU A 167 -3.44 22.97 -5.65
N GLU A 168 -4.18 21.87 -5.51
CA GLU A 168 -4.29 20.86 -6.59
C GLU A 168 -4.87 21.48 -7.88
N ALA A 169 -5.84 22.39 -7.79
CA ALA A 169 -6.38 23.09 -8.96
C ALA A 169 -5.41 24.12 -9.56
N ALA A 170 -4.77 24.95 -8.73
CA ALA A 170 -3.78 25.93 -9.19
C ALA A 170 -2.55 25.28 -9.83
N LEU A 171 -2.08 24.16 -9.25
CA LEU A 171 -1.03 23.32 -9.84
C LEU A 171 -1.45 22.76 -11.19
N MET A 172 -2.63 22.12 -11.26
CA MET A 172 -3.11 21.48 -12.47
C MET A 172 -3.24 22.47 -13.64
N LEU A 173 -3.77 23.67 -13.40
CA LEU A 173 -3.78 24.74 -14.40
C LEU A 173 -2.35 25.16 -14.82
N ALA A 174 -1.45 25.40 -13.87
CA ALA A 174 -0.09 25.87 -14.14
C ALA A 174 0.88 24.78 -14.68
N GLU A 175 0.48 23.50 -14.65
CA GLU A 175 1.26 22.39 -15.18
C GLU A 175 0.71 21.85 -16.51
N GLU A 176 -0.61 21.81 -16.66
CA GLU A 176 -1.29 21.19 -17.81
C GLU A 176 -1.78 22.23 -18.85
N THR A 177 -1.68 23.53 -18.55
CA THR A 177 -2.09 24.64 -19.44
C THR A 177 -1.13 25.84 -19.48
N ASP A 178 -1.46 26.79 -20.33
CA ASP A 178 -0.87 28.13 -20.49
C ASP A 178 -1.64 29.23 -19.73
N ALA A 179 -2.63 28.89 -18.89
CA ALA A 179 -3.43 29.84 -18.14
C ALA A 179 -2.62 30.74 -17.19
N GLU A 180 -3.00 32.01 -17.08
CA GLU A 180 -2.46 32.95 -16.09
C GLU A 180 -3.10 32.71 -14.72
N VAL A 181 -2.50 31.80 -13.93
CA VAL A 181 -3.03 31.39 -12.61
C VAL A 181 -2.67 32.40 -11.53
N THR A 182 -3.70 33.00 -10.91
CA THR A 182 -3.56 33.78 -9.66
C THR A 182 -4.32 33.09 -8.53
N LEU A 183 -3.66 32.83 -7.39
CA LEU A 183 -4.30 32.28 -6.19
C LEU A 183 -4.55 33.38 -5.13
N SER A 184 -5.81 33.58 -4.74
CA SER A 184 -6.23 34.48 -3.66
C SER A 184 -6.48 33.69 -2.37
N TYR A 185 -5.81 34.10 -1.27
CA TYR A 185 -5.99 33.45 0.03
C TYR A 185 -5.86 34.40 1.22
N ARG A 186 -6.90 34.43 2.05
CA ARG A 186 -7.10 35.28 3.24
C ARG A 186 -6.15 35.08 4.43
N ARG A 187 -4.99 34.44 4.25
CA ARG A 187 -3.97 34.22 5.29
C ARG A 187 -2.58 34.29 4.69
N ARG A 188 -1.61 34.79 5.46
CA ARG A 188 -0.18 34.87 5.13
C ARG A 188 0.55 33.55 4.81
N ALA A 189 -0.05 32.38 5.04
CA ALA A 189 0.63 31.08 4.82
C ALA A 189 -0.34 29.89 4.68
N ILE A 190 0.04 28.91 3.86
CA ILE A 190 -0.70 27.65 3.64
C ILE A 190 -0.33 26.62 4.73
N SER A 191 -1.32 26.21 5.52
CA SER A 191 -1.17 25.19 6.57
C SER A 191 -2.18 24.04 6.51
N ARG A 192 -2.97 23.96 5.43
CA ARG A 192 -4.11 23.02 5.28
C ARG A 192 -4.07 22.18 3.99
N ALA A 193 -2.89 22.01 3.41
CA ALA A 193 -2.64 21.19 2.23
C ALA A 193 -1.65 20.05 2.56
N LYS A 194 -1.64 18.98 1.76
CA LYS A 194 -0.65 17.91 1.89
C LYS A 194 0.77 18.48 1.70
N PRO A 195 1.80 18.03 2.43
CA PRO A 195 3.17 18.52 2.27
C PRO A 195 3.72 18.43 0.83
N GLU A 196 3.37 17.37 0.10
CA GLU A 196 3.75 17.16 -1.30
C GLU A 196 3.12 18.21 -2.24
N ASN A 197 1.80 18.43 -2.13
CA ASN A 197 1.09 19.46 -2.90
C ASN A 197 1.59 20.87 -2.53
N ARG A 198 1.85 21.12 -1.24
CA ARG A 198 2.40 22.40 -0.76
C ARG A 198 3.78 22.68 -1.36
N ARG A 199 4.71 21.71 -1.32
CA ARG A 199 6.05 21.87 -1.89
C ARG A 199 5.97 22.18 -3.40
N ARG A 200 5.22 21.39 -4.17
CA ARG A 200 5.04 21.61 -5.61
C ARG A 200 4.46 22.99 -5.92
N PHE A 201 3.53 23.46 -5.09
CA PHE A 201 2.95 24.79 -5.24
C PHE A 201 3.99 25.87 -4.96
N GLU A 202 4.78 25.74 -3.89
CA GLU A 202 5.88 26.65 -3.58
C GLU A 202 6.95 26.68 -4.70
N GLU A 203 7.22 25.54 -5.35
CA GLU A 203 8.07 25.44 -6.54
C GLU A 203 7.48 26.18 -7.75
N ARG A 204 6.21 25.93 -8.13
CA ARG A 204 5.53 26.63 -9.23
C ARG A 204 5.38 28.14 -9.00
N VAL A 205 5.27 28.59 -7.75
CA VAL A 205 5.28 30.01 -7.38
C VAL A 205 6.67 30.63 -7.53
N ALA A 206 7.73 29.93 -7.14
CA ALA A 206 9.11 30.37 -7.35
C ALA A 206 9.51 30.41 -8.85
N GLU A 207 8.94 29.51 -9.66
CA GLU A 207 9.04 29.53 -11.13
C GLU A 207 8.22 30.67 -11.79
N GLY A 208 7.43 31.43 -11.03
CA GLY A 208 6.55 32.49 -11.55
C GLY A 208 5.30 31.97 -12.29
N ARG A 209 5.08 30.65 -12.34
CA ARG A 209 3.92 30.01 -13.01
C ARG A 209 2.60 30.17 -12.25
N ILE A 210 2.64 30.60 -10.99
CA ILE A 210 1.47 30.93 -10.16
C ILE A 210 1.73 32.24 -9.40
N ARG A 211 0.91 33.28 -9.63
CA ARG A 211 0.89 34.50 -8.79
C ARG A 211 0.10 34.21 -7.51
N VAL A 212 0.58 34.64 -6.34
CA VAL A 212 -0.14 34.46 -5.07
C VAL A 212 -0.45 35.81 -4.41
N LEU A 213 -1.70 35.98 -4.01
CA LEU A 213 -2.22 37.14 -3.29
C LEU A 213 -2.56 36.71 -1.87
N TRP A 214 -1.58 36.87 -0.99
CA TRP A 214 -1.74 36.65 0.44
C TRP A 214 -2.63 37.74 1.06
N GLU A 215 -3.37 37.35 2.10
CA GLU A 215 -4.17 38.27 2.91
C GLU A 215 -5.21 39.04 2.05
N SER A 216 -5.80 38.30 1.10
CA SER A 216 -6.82 38.79 0.17
C SER A 216 -8.15 38.02 0.26
N SER A 217 -9.24 38.63 -0.21
CA SER A 217 -10.56 38.00 -0.31
C SER A 217 -11.38 38.70 -1.40
N VAL A 218 -12.05 37.95 -2.28
CA VAL A 218 -12.92 38.53 -3.30
C VAL A 218 -14.08 39.28 -2.64
N VAL A 219 -14.39 40.48 -3.13
CA VAL A 219 -15.54 41.29 -2.68
C VAL A 219 -16.54 41.60 -3.79
N ALA A 220 -16.14 41.52 -5.06
CA ALA A 220 -17.04 41.56 -6.22
C ALA A 220 -16.45 40.82 -7.43
N ILE A 221 -17.32 40.32 -8.31
CA ILE A 221 -16.96 39.64 -9.56
C ILE A 221 -17.67 40.34 -10.72
N GLU A 222 -16.90 41.07 -11.53
CA GLU A 222 -17.41 41.70 -12.75
C GLU A 222 -17.29 40.74 -13.95
N ARG A 223 -17.70 41.20 -15.14
CA ARG A 223 -17.65 40.38 -16.38
C ARG A 223 -16.21 40.01 -16.74
N ASP A 224 -15.34 41.00 -16.69
CA ASP A 224 -13.97 41.05 -17.21
C ASP A 224 -12.91 41.20 -16.10
N SER A 225 -13.34 41.30 -14.85
CA SER A 225 -12.46 41.52 -13.69
C SER A 225 -13.03 40.95 -12.39
N VAL A 226 -12.21 41.02 -11.35
CA VAL A 226 -12.52 40.70 -9.95
C VAL A 226 -11.93 41.76 -9.04
N THR A 227 -12.69 42.17 -8.03
CA THR A 227 -12.28 43.17 -7.05
C THR A 227 -12.01 42.50 -5.70
N LEU A 228 -10.85 42.79 -5.10
CA LEU A 228 -10.39 42.23 -3.82
C LEU A 228 -9.46 43.21 -3.07
N PRO A 229 -9.50 43.30 -1.73
CA PRO A 229 -8.39 43.86 -0.98
C PRO A 229 -7.19 42.91 -1.02
N VAL A 230 -6.00 43.47 -1.13
CA VAL A 230 -4.71 42.82 -0.95
C VAL A 230 -3.97 43.63 0.12
N LYS A 231 -3.88 43.08 1.34
CA LYS A 231 -3.49 43.85 2.53
C LYS A 231 -4.40 45.07 2.72
N GLU A 232 -3.86 46.29 2.66
CA GLU A 232 -4.57 47.55 2.91
C GLU A 232 -5.13 48.22 1.64
N ARG A 233 -4.84 47.68 0.44
CA ARG A 233 -5.26 48.28 -0.84
C ARG A 233 -6.27 47.40 -1.56
N THR A 234 -7.36 47.99 -2.05
CA THR A 234 -8.27 47.31 -3.01
C THR A 234 -7.64 47.29 -4.40
N GLU A 235 -7.41 46.10 -4.93
CA GLU A 235 -7.02 45.85 -6.33
C GLU A 235 -8.23 45.35 -7.12
N ARG A 236 -8.37 45.85 -8.36
CA ARG A 236 -9.28 45.30 -9.37
C ARG A 236 -8.42 44.65 -10.44
N LEU A 237 -8.53 43.33 -10.57
CA LEU A 237 -7.69 42.52 -11.44
C LEU A 237 -8.48 42.07 -12.68
N PRO A 238 -7.96 42.21 -13.91
CA PRO A 238 -8.53 41.58 -15.09
C PRO A 238 -8.60 40.06 -14.91
N ASN A 239 -9.75 39.48 -15.21
CA ASN A 239 -10.05 38.08 -14.89
C ASN A 239 -11.16 37.53 -15.79
N ASP A 240 -10.93 36.31 -16.29
CA ASP A 240 -11.85 35.64 -17.21
C ASP A 240 -12.67 34.56 -16.48
N ASP A 241 -12.02 33.71 -15.65
CA ASP A 241 -12.68 32.63 -14.88
C ASP A 241 -12.28 32.66 -13.39
N VAL A 242 -13.20 32.26 -12.49
CA VAL A 242 -12.99 32.19 -11.03
C VAL A 242 -13.27 30.78 -10.52
N LEU A 243 -12.33 30.19 -9.77
CA LEU A 243 -12.40 28.84 -9.23
C LEU A 243 -12.44 28.86 -7.69
N VAL A 244 -13.58 28.52 -7.11
CA VAL A 244 -13.89 28.69 -5.68
C VAL A 244 -13.65 27.39 -4.89
N PHE A 245 -12.58 27.37 -4.08
CA PHE A 245 -12.16 26.21 -3.28
C PHE A 245 -11.99 26.55 -1.78
N ILE A 246 -12.93 27.33 -1.24
CA ILE A 246 -12.95 27.74 0.18
C ILE A 246 -13.49 26.66 1.15
N GLY A 247 -13.76 25.45 0.64
CA GLY A 247 -14.28 24.30 1.39
C GLY A 247 -15.79 24.11 1.25
N GLY A 248 -16.31 23.02 1.82
CA GLY A 248 -17.74 22.69 1.80
C GLY A 248 -18.46 23.00 3.11
N GLU A 249 -19.78 23.13 3.03
CA GLU A 249 -20.68 23.09 4.17
C GLU A 249 -20.95 21.62 4.53
N LEU A 250 -20.65 21.23 5.76
CA LEU A 250 -21.03 19.90 6.23
C LEU A 250 -22.55 19.84 6.35
N PRO A 251 -23.20 18.67 6.10
CA PRO A 251 -24.65 18.51 6.21
C PRO A 251 -25.17 18.55 7.67
N THR A 252 -24.44 19.21 8.57
CA THR A 252 -24.75 19.40 9.99
C THR A 252 -26.20 19.88 10.22
N PRO A 253 -26.71 20.94 9.55
CA PRO A 253 -28.11 21.37 9.76
C PRO A 253 -29.16 20.37 9.25
N PHE A 254 -28.82 19.48 8.31
CA PHE A 254 -29.71 18.40 7.88
C PHE A 254 -29.73 17.28 8.92
N LEU A 255 -28.56 16.86 9.39
CA LEU A 255 -28.39 15.83 10.42
C LEU A 255 -29.08 16.23 11.74
N GLU A 256 -28.91 17.48 12.16
CA GLU A 256 -29.56 18.05 13.35
C GLU A 256 -31.10 18.08 13.22
N ARG A 257 -31.64 18.45 12.04
CA ARG A 257 -33.11 18.42 11.79
C ARG A 257 -33.71 17.02 11.90
N ILE A 258 -32.97 15.98 11.50
CA ILE A 258 -33.42 14.58 11.61
C ILE A 258 -33.06 13.94 12.97
N GLY A 259 -32.70 14.74 13.97
CA GLY A 259 -32.47 14.32 15.34
C GLY A 259 -31.07 13.75 15.65
N ILE A 260 -30.15 13.74 14.67
CA ILE A 260 -28.78 13.26 14.89
C ILE A 260 -27.97 14.36 15.59
N ARG A 261 -27.61 14.10 16.85
CA ARG A 261 -26.71 14.96 17.63
C ARG A 261 -25.27 14.83 17.11
N LEU A 262 -24.58 15.96 16.97
CA LEU A 262 -23.22 16.02 16.42
C LEU A 262 -22.25 16.63 17.44
N GLU A 263 -21.39 15.79 17.99
CA GLU A 263 -20.33 16.19 18.91
C GLU A 263 -19.05 16.58 18.15
N ARG A 264 -18.32 17.58 18.65
CA ARG A 264 -17.10 18.10 18.03
C ARG A 264 -15.89 17.81 18.90
N HIS A 265 -15.18 16.73 18.57
CA HIS A 265 -14.00 16.26 19.29
C HIS A 265 -12.71 16.72 18.57
N PHE A 266 -11.79 17.36 19.29
CA PHE A 266 -10.63 18.05 18.72
C PHE A 266 -9.33 17.26 18.85
N GLY A 267 -9.29 16.08 18.21
CA GLY A 267 -8.13 15.17 18.27
C GLY A 267 -8.18 14.17 19.42
N GLU A 268 -9.25 14.19 20.21
CA GLU A 268 -9.58 13.21 21.25
C GLU A 268 -10.23 11.96 20.62
N GLU A 269 -9.94 10.77 21.16
CA GLU A 269 -10.63 9.54 20.79
C GLU A 269 -12.04 9.48 21.41
N THR A 270 -12.97 8.82 20.72
CA THR A 270 -14.40 8.89 21.02
C THR A 270 -15.07 7.51 20.89
N GLU A 271 -16.27 7.34 21.43
CA GLU A 271 -17.08 6.13 21.18
C GLU A 271 -17.33 5.89 19.68
N ALA A 272 -17.35 6.94 18.83
CA ALA A 272 -17.46 6.78 17.38
C ALA A 272 -16.18 6.21 16.73
N HIS A 273 -15.01 6.39 17.33
CA HIS A 273 -13.78 5.68 16.92
C HIS A 273 -13.90 4.18 17.25
N LYS A 274 -14.40 3.85 18.45
CA LYS A 274 -14.73 2.47 18.84
C LYS A 274 -15.85 1.86 17.99
N TYR A 275 -16.76 2.67 17.46
CA TYR A 275 -17.82 2.21 16.56
C TYR A 275 -17.28 1.78 15.18
N LEU A 276 -16.10 2.28 14.76
CA LEU A 276 -15.40 1.70 13.60
C LEU A 276 -14.93 0.27 13.89
N ASP A 277 -14.47 0.00 15.12
CA ASP A 277 -14.15 -1.35 15.58
C ASP A 277 -15.43 -2.19 15.75
N SER A 278 -16.56 -1.63 16.18
CA SER A 278 -17.84 -2.37 16.33
C SER A 278 -18.57 -2.67 15.02
N VAL A 279 -18.39 -1.87 13.95
CA VAL A 279 -18.76 -2.30 12.58
C VAL A 279 -17.94 -3.55 12.20
N THR A 280 -16.70 -3.65 12.68
CA THR A 280 -15.87 -4.86 12.58
C THR A 280 -16.31 -5.98 13.56
N GLU A 281 -17.30 -5.73 14.44
CA GLU A 281 -18.03 -6.74 15.23
C GLU A 281 -19.37 -7.16 14.62
N VAL A 282 -20.04 -6.31 13.81
CA VAL A 282 -21.17 -6.75 12.96
C VAL A 282 -20.66 -7.72 11.88
N PHE A 283 -19.60 -7.34 11.15
CA PHE A 283 -18.82 -8.30 10.34
C PHE A 283 -18.07 -9.33 11.21
N GLY A 284 -17.90 -9.04 12.50
CA GLY A 284 -17.38 -9.94 13.51
C GLY A 284 -18.36 -10.98 14.03
N THR A 285 -19.58 -11.07 13.52
CA THR A 285 -20.43 -12.27 13.69
C THR A 285 -19.76 -13.50 13.05
N MET A 286 -19.06 -13.33 11.92
CA MET A 286 -18.13 -14.37 11.41
C MET A 286 -16.92 -14.59 12.34
N LYS A 287 -16.46 -13.56 13.08
CA LYS A 287 -15.49 -13.75 14.17
C LYS A 287 -16.09 -14.41 15.41
N ALA A 288 -17.42 -14.46 15.60
CA ALA A 288 -18.04 -15.21 16.70
C ALA A 288 -17.94 -16.72 16.43
N GLN A 289 -18.18 -17.16 15.19
CA GLN A 289 -17.83 -18.51 14.74
C GLN A 289 -16.33 -18.82 14.94
N ALA A 290 -15.43 -17.85 14.71
CA ALA A 290 -14.01 -18.02 14.99
C ALA A 290 -13.63 -18.01 16.50
N ARG A 291 -14.32 -17.23 17.34
CA ARG A 291 -14.08 -17.12 18.80
C ARG A 291 -14.47 -18.40 19.54
N ALA A 292 -15.37 -19.21 19.00
CA ALA A 292 -15.74 -20.53 19.55
C ALA A 292 -14.60 -21.57 19.54
N LYS A 293 -13.45 -21.31 18.88
CA LYS A 293 -12.26 -22.20 18.91
C LYS A 293 -10.94 -21.46 19.20
N GLY A 294 -10.63 -21.34 20.49
CA GLY A 294 -9.25 -21.46 21.02
C GLY A 294 -8.19 -20.49 20.46
N LEU A 295 -8.21 -19.24 20.93
CA LEU A 295 -7.30 -18.14 20.51
C LEU A 295 -5.81 -18.30 20.89
N GLN A 296 -5.31 -19.53 21.10
CA GLN A 296 -3.88 -19.82 21.36
C GLN A 296 -3.24 -20.77 20.33
N ASN A 297 -4.01 -21.50 19.51
CA ASN A 297 -3.47 -22.50 18.56
C ASN A 297 -3.62 -22.12 17.07
N HIS A 298 -3.88 -20.85 16.73
CA HIS A 298 -4.13 -20.43 15.33
C HIS A 298 -3.16 -19.42 14.71
N PHE A 299 -2.13 -18.96 15.44
CA PHE A 299 -1.00 -18.23 14.80
C PHE A 299 -0.09 -19.12 13.91
N HIS A 300 -0.53 -20.36 13.62
CA HIS A 300 0.04 -21.27 12.62
C HIS A 300 -0.99 -21.86 11.65
N GLN A 301 -2.26 -21.41 11.68
CA GLN A 301 -3.32 -21.90 10.77
C GLN A 301 -3.90 -20.80 9.87
N GLU A 302 -3.04 -20.18 9.07
CA GLU A 302 -3.40 -19.97 7.66
C GLU A 302 -2.43 -20.76 6.78
N ASN A 303 -2.98 -21.60 5.91
CA ASN A 303 -2.27 -22.35 4.87
C ASN A 303 -1.14 -23.28 5.35
N ALA A 304 -1.51 -24.41 5.96
CA ALA A 304 -0.67 -25.63 5.93
C ALA A 304 -0.06 -25.92 4.53
N PRO A 305 -0.83 -25.88 3.41
CA PRO A 305 -0.26 -25.99 2.06
C PRO A 305 0.85 -24.98 1.71
N SER A 306 0.92 -23.80 2.35
CA SER A 306 1.95 -22.79 2.04
C SER A 306 3.34 -23.12 2.59
N ARG A 307 3.42 -23.91 3.67
CA ARG A 307 4.69 -24.43 4.22
C ARG A 307 5.03 -25.82 3.67
N LEU A 308 4.03 -26.61 3.31
CA LEU A 308 4.25 -27.90 2.66
C LEU A 308 5.00 -27.76 1.34
N PHE A 309 4.65 -26.81 0.46
CA PHE A 309 5.32 -26.68 -0.84
C PHE A 309 6.87 -26.49 -0.77
N PRO A 310 7.45 -25.53 -0.02
CA PRO A 310 8.89 -25.43 0.13
C PRO A 310 9.53 -26.61 0.88
N LEU A 311 8.80 -27.25 1.81
CA LEU A 311 9.28 -28.44 2.51
C LEU A 311 9.36 -29.65 1.57
N LEU A 312 8.36 -29.85 0.70
CA LEU A 312 8.33 -30.89 -0.33
C LEU A 312 9.46 -30.70 -1.35
N LEU A 313 9.76 -29.46 -1.77
CA LEU A 313 10.92 -29.17 -2.61
C LEU A 313 12.25 -29.48 -1.89
N LEU A 314 12.36 -29.18 -0.59
CA LEU A 314 13.55 -29.54 0.19
C LEU A 314 13.71 -31.06 0.31
N LEU A 315 12.65 -31.79 0.67
CA LEU A 315 12.64 -33.25 0.77
C LEU A 315 12.96 -33.91 -0.58
N LEU A 316 12.42 -33.38 -1.69
CA LEU A 316 12.74 -33.83 -3.05
C LEU A 316 14.23 -33.61 -3.37
N GLY A 317 14.79 -32.44 -3.07
CA GLY A 317 16.21 -32.16 -3.29
C GLY A 317 17.14 -33.06 -2.46
N VAL A 318 16.79 -33.32 -1.20
CA VAL A 318 17.50 -34.26 -0.32
C VAL A 318 17.38 -35.69 -0.84
N ALA A 319 16.19 -36.14 -1.25
CA ALA A 319 15.96 -37.47 -1.80
C ALA A 319 16.71 -37.71 -3.12
N VAL A 320 16.70 -36.74 -4.04
CA VAL A 320 17.47 -36.81 -5.30
C VAL A 320 18.97 -36.83 -5.02
N THR A 321 19.47 -35.97 -4.12
CA THR A 321 20.89 -35.96 -3.76
C THR A 321 21.31 -37.28 -3.08
N GLY A 322 20.48 -37.81 -2.18
CA GLY A 322 20.69 -39.11 -1.55
C GLY A 322 20.66 -40.27 -2.54
N ALA A 323 19.77 -40.25 -3.52
CA ALA A 323 19.72 -41.25 -4.59
C ALA A 323 20.97 -41.22 -5.47
N LEU A 324 21.50 -40.03 -5.83
CA LEU A 324 22.75 -39.90 -6.57
C LEU A 324 23.96 -40.40 -5.75
N LEU A 325 24.01 -40.07 -4.45
CA LEU A 325 25.03 -40.59 -3.54
C LEU A 325 24.93 -42.10 -3.34
N TRP A 326 23.73 -42.68 -3.41
CA TRP A 326 23.51 -44.13 -3.30
C TRP A 326 23.91 -44.88 -4.58
N VAL A 327 23.42 -44.45 -5.75
CA VAL A 327 23.70 -45.07 -7.05
C VAL A 327 25.19 -45.06 -7.36
N GLY A 328 25.90 -43.99 -6.99
CA GLY A 328 27.35 -43.89 -7.15
C GLY A 328 28.15 -44.12 -5.88
N ARG A 329 27.62 -44.75 -4.82
CA ARG A 329 28.26 -44.73 -3.48
C ARG A 329 29.73 -45.20 -3.51
N ASP A 330 30.00 -46.32 -4.17
CA ASP A 330 31.31 -46.97 -4.21
C ASP A 330 32.31 -46.22 -5.13
N PHE A 331 31.80 -45.22 -5.87
CA PHE A 331 32.58 -44.26 -6.65
C PHE A 331 32.74 -42.93 -5.90
N TYR A 332 31.64 -42.25 -5.54
CA TYR A 332 31.69 -40.89 -4.98
C TYR A 332 32.35 -40.80 -3.60
N PHE A 333 32.23 -41.82 -2.75
CA PHE A 333 32.93 -41.86 -1.45
C PHE A 333 34.40 -42.33 -1.55
N ALA A 334 34.84 -42.84 -2.71
CA ALA A 334 36.25 -43.15 -2.95
C ALA A 334 37.10 -41.86 -3.07
N THR A 335 38.39 -41.94 -2.76
CA THR A 335 39.32 -40.80 -2.83
C THR A 335 39.49 -40.31 -4.29
N PRO A 336 39.89 -39.05 -4.54
CA PRO A 336 40.03 -38.54 -5.90
C PRO A 336 40.96 -39.37 -6.80
N MET A 337 42.01 -39.98 -6.24
CA MET A 337 42.90 -40.90 -6.95
C MET A 337 42.21 -42.24 -7.28
N THR A 338 41.53 -42.87 -6.31
CA THR A 338 40.83 -44.15 -6.59
C THR A 338 39.63 -43.96 -7.52
N ARG A 339 38.96 -42.79 -7.51
CA ARG A 339 37.95 -42.42 -8.53
C ARG A 339 38.51 -42.33 -9.95
N GLN A 340 39.77 -41.92 -10.13
CA GLN A 340 40.38 -41.87 -11.46
C GLN A 340 40.72 -43.26 -12.01
N ALA A 341 41.01 -44.23 -11.14
CA ALA A 341 41.29 -45.62 -11.51
C ALA A 341 40.05 -46.52 -11.58
N ASN A 342 38.90 -46.09 -11.05
CA ASN A 342 37.68 -46.90 -10.97
C ASN A 342 37.03 -47.07 -12.36
N PRO A 343 36.78 -48.30 -12.85
CA PRO A 343 36.14 -48.54 -14.15
C PRO A 343 34.78 -47.86 -14.35
N ALA A 344 34.02 -47.64 -13.26
CA ALA A 344 32.74 -46.95 -13.30
C ALA A 344 32.85 -45.47 -13.72
N LEU A 345 34.06 -44.88 -13.69
CA LEU A 345 34.33 -43.53 -14.19
C LEU A 345 33.74 -43.30 -15.59
N ARG A 346 33.84 -44.27 -16.51
CA ARG A 346 33.32 -44.18 -17.88
C ARG A 346 31.81 -43.93 -17.97
N VAL A 347 31.06 -44.20 -16.89
CA VAL A 347 29.61 -43.94 -16.82
C VAL A 347 29.32 -42.61 -16.13
N PHE A 348 30.11 -42.24 -15.12
CA PHE A 348 29.93 -41.03 -14.29
C PHE A 348 30.71 -39.79 -14.76
N GLU A 349 31.63 -39.91 -15.72
CA GLU A 349 32.33 -38.79 -16.38
C GLU A 349 31.39 -37.94 -17.25
N PRO A 350 31.70 -36.66 -17.54
CA PRO A 350 30.86 -35.76 -18.35
C PRO A 350 30.42 -36.33 -19.71
N SER A 351 31.26 -37.13 -20.36
CA SER A 351 31.02 -37.87 -21.60
C SER A 351 30.16 -39.14 -21.40
N GLY A 352 30.17 -39.70 -20.20
CA GLY A 352 29.44 -40.89 -19.80
C GLY A 352 27.92 -40.70 -19.80
N MET A 353 27.20 -41.81 -19.65
CA MET A 353 25.72 -41.80 -19.68
C MET A 353 25.14 -40.99 -18.51
N TRP A 354 25.59 -41.22 -17.28
CA TRP A 354 25.13 -40.44 -16.11
C TRP A 354 25.58 -38.99 -16.20
N GLY A 355 26.84 -38.73 -16.61
CA GLY A 355 27.36 -37.38 -16.77
C GLY A 355 26.52 -36.54 -17.74
N ARG A 356 26.27 -37.02 -18.96
CA ARG A 356 25.44 -36.30 -19.94
C ARG A 356 24.03 -36.05 -19.43
N THR A 357 23.38 -37.05 -18.82
CA THR A 357 22.03 -36.89 -18.24
C THR A 357 22.00 -35.80 -17.16
N LEU A 358 22.98 -35.77 -16.26
CA LEU A 358 23.08 -34.77 -15.20
C LEU A 358 23.42 -33.37 -15.75
N GLY A 359 24.21 -33.27 -16.82
CA GLY A 359 24.47 -32.02 -17.53
C GLY A 359 23.19 -31.41 -18.12
N ILE A 360 22.39 -32.24 -18.82
CA ILE A 360 21.09 -31.83 -19.38
C ILE A 360 20.11 -31.40 -18.28
N LEU A 361 20.01 -32.16 -17.18
CA LEU A 361 19.17 -31.80 -16.04
C LEU A 361 19.61 -30.48 -15.38
N SER A 362 20.92 -30.24 -15.28
CA SER A 362 21.46 -28.98 -14.77
C SER A 362 21.10 -27.79 -15.67
N LEU A 363 21.26 -27.95 -16.99
CA LEU A 363 20.91 -26.93 -17.98
C LEU A 363 19.39 -26.61 -17.92
N LEU A 364 18.54 -27.62 -17.80
CA LEU A 364 17.10 -27.44 -17.62
C LEU A 364 16.77 -26.67 -16.34
N CYS A 365 17.44 -26.97 -15.23
CA CYS A 365 17.32 -26.20 -13.98
C CYS A 365 17.80 -24.75 -14.14
N MET A 366 18.90 -24.51 -14.87
CA MET A 366 19.37 -23.15 -15.16
C MET A 366 18.39 -22.34 -16.00
N VAL A 367 17.86 -22.90 -17.10
CA VAL A 367 16.82 -22.25 -17.90
C VAL A 367 15.57 -21.97 -17.06
N THR A 368 15.20 -22.90 -16.17
CA THR A 368 14.10 -22.71 -15.20
C THR A 368 14.33 -21.52 -14.26
N ASN A 369 15.57 -21.23 -13.87
CA ASN A 369 15.88 -20.05 -13.05
C ASN A 369 15.56 -18.73 -13.77
N PHE A 370 15.79 -18.65 -15.09
CA PHE A 370 15.46 -17.48 -15.90
C PHE A 370 13.96 -17.30 -16.14
N LEU A 371 13.15 -18.37 -16.07
CA LEU A 371 11.69 -18.24 -16.13
C LEU A 371 11.13 -17.35 -15.00
N TYR A 372 11.78 -17.30 -13.82
CA TYR A 372 11.40 -16.34 -12.76
C TYR A 372 11.67 -14.88 -13.14
N PHE A 373 12.79 -14.60 -13.83
CA PHE A 373 13.08 -13.27 -14.36
C PHE A 373 12.05 -12.87 -15.44
N ILE A 374 11.78 -13.76 -16.40
CA ILE A 374 10.79 -13.54 -17.46
C ILE A 374 9.40 -13.32 -16.85
N ARG A 375 9.01 -14.14 -15.86
CA ARG A 375 7.77 -14.01 -15.08
C ARG A 375 7.64 -12.68 -14.31
N LYS A 376 8.76 -12.02 -14.01
CA LYS A 376 8.82 -10.79 -13.23
C LYS A 376 8.78 -9.53 -14.11
N GLU A 377 9.53 -9.49 -15.21
CA GLU A 377 9.61 -8.29 -16.06
C GLU A 377 8.51 -8.24 -17.14
N PHE A 378 8.10 -9.37 -17.72
CA PHE A 378 7.22 -9.37 -18.90
C PHE A 378 5.73 -9.48 -18.56
N ALA A 379 4.94 -8.57 -19.13
CA ALA A 379 3.51 -8.42 -18.81
C ALA A 379 2.65 -9.66 -19.13
N PHE A 380 2.95 -10.41 -20.20
CA PHE A 380 2.17 -11.58 -20.61
C PHE A 380 2.20 -12.73 -19.57
N MET A 381 3.27 -12.83 -18.78
CA MET A 381 3.39 -13.82 -17.71
C MET A 381 2.74 -13.38 -16.38
N LYS A 382 2.26 -12.13 -16.27
CA LYS A 382 1.90 -11.48 -15.01
C LYS A 382 0.82 -12.21 -14.20
N ASN A 383 -0.06 -12.95 -14.88
CA ASN A 383 -1.16 -13.72 -14.27
C ASN A 383 -0.84 -15.22 -14.06
N ARG A 384 0.31 -15.73 -14.55
CA ARG A 384 0.69 -17.15 -14.40
C ARG A 384 1.16 -17.42 -12.97
N GLY A 385 0.25 -17.77 -12.07
CA GLY A 385 0.56 -18.27 -10.71
C GLY A 385 1.20 -17.27 -9.73
N ASN A 386 1.33 -17.68 -8.47
CA ASN A 386 1.79 -16.84 -7.35
C ASN A 386 3.32 -16.61 -7.40
N ILE A 387 3.76 -15.36 -7.30
CA ILE A 387 5.19 -14.96 -7.28
C ILE A 387 6.01 -15.65 -6.17
N ARG A 388 5.38 -15.99 -5.04
CA ARG A 388 6.01 -16.74 -3.93
C ARG A 388 6.36 -18.18 -4.35
N THR A 389 5.49 -18.81 -5.14
CA THR A 389 5.74 -20.14 -5.72
C THR A 389 6.89 -20.10 -6.72
N TRP A 390 6.90 -19.11 -7.62
CA TRP A 390 8.01 -18.93 -8.57
C TRP A 390 9.36 -18.66 -7.88
N MET A 391 9.37 -17.90 -6.79
CA MET A 391 10.57 -17.70 -5.94
C MET A 391 11.04 -19.01 -5.28
N HIS A 392 10.11 -19.89 -4.87
CA HIS A 392 10.47 -21.20 -4.32
C HIS A 392 11.05 -22.13 -5.40
N ILE A 393 10.46 -22.14 -6.60
CA ILE A 393 10.96 -22.88 -7.76
C ILE A 393 12.37 -22.40 -8.12
N HIS A 394 12.57 -21.10 -8.34
CA HIS A 394 13.86 -20.50 -8.70
C HIS A 394 14.99 -20.82 -7.71
N VAL A 395 14.73 -20.79 -6.40
CA VAL A 395 15.74 -21.17 -5.40
C VAL A 395 16.00 -22.68 -5.39
N PHE A 396 14.97 -23.51 -5.60
CA PHE A 396 15.14 -24.96 -5.74
C PHE A 396 15.94 -25.34 -6.98
N SER A 397 15.60 -24.84 -8.17
CA SER A 397 16.32 -25.12 -9.41
C SER A 397 17.74 -24.50 -9.43
N GLY A 398 17.95 -23.37 -8.75
CA GLY A 398 19.29 -22.84 -8.47
C GLY A 398 20.15 -23.83 -7.69
N LEU A 399 19.67 -24.28 -6.53
CA LEU A 399 20.37 -25.28 -5.71
C LEU A 399 20.60 -26.61 -6.45
N MET A 400 19.57 -27.13 -7.13
CA MET A 400 19.68 -28.39 -7.86
C MET A 400 20.62 -28.31 -9.07
N SER A 401 20.72 -27.18 -9.78
CA SER A 401 21.75 -27.01 -10.81
C SER A 401 23.17 -27.12 -10.25
N GLY A 402 23.41 -26.59 -9.04
CA GLY A 402 24.70 -26.77 -8.34
C GLY A 402 25.01 -28.24 -8.02
N VAL A 403 24.03 -28.98 -7.52
CA VAL A 403 24.16 -30.43 -7.28
C VAL A 403 24.41 -31.18 -8.60
N PHE A 404 23.62 -30.91 -9.64
CA PHE A 404 23.74 -31.63 -10.91
C PHE A 404 25.07 -31.33 -11.64
N VAL A 405 25.59 -30.09 -11.63
CA VAL A 405 26.96 -29.81 -12.15
C VAL A 405 28.02 -30.55 -11.35
N LEU A 406 27.93 -30.56 -10.02
CA LEU A 406 28.92 -31.22 -9.15
C LEU A 406 29.02 -32.73 -9.41
N PHE A 407 27.88 -33.40 -9.64
CA PHE A 407 27.83 -34.83 -9.97
C PHE A 407 28.14 -35.11 -11.45
N HIS A 408 27.76 -34.23 -12.38
CA HIS A 408 28.16 -34.27 -13.80
C HIS A 408 29.69 -34.21 -13.96
N ALA A 409 30.36 -33.36 -13.18
CA ALA A 409 31.82 -33.28 -13.10
C ALA A 409 32.46 -34.43 -12.28
N SER A 410 31.69 -35.46 -11.90
CA SER A 410 32.17 -36.65 -11.17
C SER A 410 32.87 -36.38 -9.83
N LEU A 411 32.63 -35.22 -9.20
CA LEU A 411 33.44 -34.70 -8.09
C LEU A 411 34.94 -34.54 -8.44
N LEU A 412 35.28 -34.26 -9.70
CA LEU A 412 36.64 -34.15 -10.23
C LEU A 412 36.77 -32.90 -11.13
N LEU A 413 37.15 -31.76 -10.54
CA LEU A 413 37.39 -30.51 -11.27
C LEU A 413 38.73 -30.57 -12.01
N ARG A 414 38.74 -31.25 -13.17
CA ARG A 414 39.96 -31.61 -13.93
C ARG A 414 40.64 -30.45 -14.67
N ASN A 415 39.95 -29.32 -14.88
CA ASN A 415 40.47 -28.18 -15.65
C ASN A 415 40.05 -26.83 -15.04
N ALA A 416 40.83 -25.78 -15.35
CA ALA A 416 40.61 -24.44 -14.81
C ALA A 416 39.23 -23.86 -15.21
N PHE A 417 38.72 -24.22 -16.39
CA PHE A 417 37.42 -23.77 -16.89
C PHE A 417 36.24 -24.41 -16.12
N GLY A 418 36.30 -25.71 -15.83
CA GLY A 418 35.31 -26.38 -14.97
C GLY A 418 35.35 -25.87 -13.52
N LEU A 419 36.54 -25.56 -13.00
CA LEU A 419 36.69 -24.89 -11.71
C LEU A 419 36.06 -23.48 -11.71
N LEU A 420 36.30 -22.68 -12.76
CA LEU A 420 35.70 -21.35 -12.93
C LEU A 420 34.18 -21.42 -12.99
N LEU A 421 33.62 -22.37 -13.73
CA LEU A 421 32.17 -22.61 -13.79
C LEU A 421 31.61 -22.98 -12.41
N TYR A 422 32.22 -23.94 -11.72
CA TYR A 422 31.78 -24.38 -10.39
C TYR A 422 31.81 -23.25 -9.35
N LEU A 423 32.89 -22.47 -9.32
CA LEU A 423 33.00 -21.29 -8.45
C LEU A 423 31.96 -20.23 -8.81
N SER A 424 31.72 -19.99 -10.11
CA SER A 424 30.72 -19.03 -10.59
C SER A 424 29.29 -19.43 -10.19
N ILE A 425 28.95 -20.73 -10.27
CA ILE A 425 27.68 -21.29 -9.76
C ILE A 425 27.58 -21.10 -8.25
N GLY A 426 28.64 -21.40 -7.50
CA GLY A 426 28.70 -21.17 -6.06
C GLY A 426 28.46 -19.71 -5.67
N ILE A 427 29.07 -18.76 -6.37
CA ILE A 427 28.89 -17.32 -6.18
C ILE A 427 27.46 -16.87 -6.49
N VAL A 428 26.85 -17.36 -7.58
CA VAL A 428 25.45 -17.04 -7.92
C VAL A 428 24.49 -17.62 -6.89
N ILE A 429 24.68 -18.87 -6.44
CA ILE A 429 23.86 -19.49 -5.38
C ILE A 429 24.01 -18.71 -4.06
N ALA A 430 25.24 -18.43 -3.63
CA ALA A 430 25.50 -17.69 -2.38
C ALA A 430 24.89 -16.28 -2.41
N THR A 431 25.07 -15.53 -3.51
CA THR A 431 24.48 -14.19 -3.65
C THR A 431 22.96 -14.21 -3.72
N GLY A 432 22.36 -15.25 -4.32
CA GLY A 432 20.91 -15.47 -4.31
C GLY A 432 20.35 -15.77 -2.91
N LEU A 433 21.02 -16.64 -2.15
CA LEU A 433 20.65 -16.99 -0.78
C LEU A 433 20.78 -15.79 0.18
N ILE A 434 21.89 -15.04 0.11
CA ILE A 434 22.08 -13.80 0.88
C ILE A 434 21.02 -12.76 0.48
N GLY A 435 20.74 -12.60 -0.82
CA GLY A 435 19.67 -11.73 -1.29
C GLY A 435 18.29 -12.10 -0.72
N ARG A 436 17.98 -13.40 -0.65
CA ARG A 436 16.76 -13.93 -0.01
C ARG A 436 16.73 -13.70 1.51
N TYR A 437 17.87 -13.82 2.19
CA TYR A 437 18.01 -13.53 3.62
C TYR A 437 17.77 -12.04 3.91
N ILE A 438 18.43 -11.14 3.20
CA ILE A 438 18.22 -9.68 3.31
C ILE A 438 16.76 -9.32 2.98
N TYR A 439 16.16 -9.95 1.97
CA TYR A 439 14.74 -9.77 1.62
C TYR A 439 13.76 -10.30 2.68
N ALA A 440 14.19 -11.15 3.62
CA ALA A 440 13.37 -11.60 4.75
C ALA A 440 13.21 -10.53 5.84
N PHE A 441 14.21 -9.65 6.03
CA PHE A 441 14.16 -8.53 7.00
C PHE A 441 13.26 -7.38 6.56
N VAL A 442 12.92 -7.28 5.27
CA VAL A 442 11.98 -6.28 4.76
C VAL A 442 10.60 -6.50 5.41
N PRO A 443 10.08 -5.57 6.22
CA PRO A 443 8.83 -5.74 6.95
C PRO A 443 7.65 -5.86 5.99
N ARG A 444 6.67 -6.71 6.32
CA ARG A 444 5.51 -6.96 5.47
C ARG A 444 4.20 -6.87 6.25
N ASP A 445 3.15 -6.41 5.56
CA ASP A 445 1.78 -6.56 6.02
C ASP A 445 1.37 -8.05 6.05
N PRO A 446 0.23 -8.42 6.70
CA PRO A 446 -0.26 -9.80 6.70
C PRO A 446 -0.53 -10.38 5.29
N ARG A 447 -0.71 -9.52 4.28
CA ARG A 447 -0.90 -9.90 2.87
C ARG A 447 0.44 -10.06 2.11
N GLY A 448 1.58 -9.91 2.78
CA GLY A 448 2.93 -10.12 2.23
C GLY A 448 3.53 -8.92 1.47
N ARG A 449 2.92 -7.73 1.57
CA ARG A 449 3.37 -6.50 0.88
C ARG A 449 4.41 -5.76 1.73
N PRO A 450 5.50 -5.22 1.15
CA PRO A 450 6.50 -4.49 1.93
C PRO A 450 5.90 -3.20 2.52
N LEU A 451 6.09 -2.98 3.82
CA LEU A 451 5.57 -1.80 4.51
C LEU A 451 6.28 -0.51 4.03
N THR A 452 5.55 0.60 4.09
CA THR A 452 6.08 1.96 3.89
C THR A 452 6.59 2.53 5.22
N ARG A 453 7.50 3.54 5.19
CA ARG A 453 7.97 4.22 6.42
C ARG A 453 6.78 4.78 7.21
N LEU A 454 5.83 5.42 6.53
CA LEU A 454 4.57 5.90 7.11
C LEU A 454 3.74 4.80 7.79
N SER A 455 3.59 3.62 7.16
CA SER A 455 2.84 2.52 7.78
C SER A 455 3.55 1.92 9.00
N LEU A 456 4.88 1.83 8.99
CA LEU A 456 5.67 1.41 10.16
C LEU A 456 5.57 2.44 11.29
N GLN A 457 5.72 3.72 10.97
CA GLN A 457 5.56 4.82 11.91
C GLN A 457 4.16 4.79 12.56
N SER A 458 3.08 4.68 11.77
CA SER A 458 1.71 4.58 12.30
C SER A 458 1.43 3.31 13.14
N LEU A 459 2.28 2.28 13.01
CA LEU A 459 2.23 1.07 13.83
C LEU A 459 3.02 1.23 15.13
N VAL A 460 4.19 1.88 15.06
CA VAL A 460 4.97 2.32 16.23
C VAL A 460 4.12 3.25 17.10
N GLU A 461 3.61 4.36 16.55
CA GLU A 461 2.75 5.32 17.24
C GLU A 461 1.50 4.68 17.86
N ARG A 462 1.00 3.57 17.30
CA ARG A 462 -0.13 2.80 17.86
C ARG A 462 0.32 1.95 19.05
N MET A 463 1.39 1.17 18.88
CA MET A 463 1.93 0.31 19.93
C MET A 463 2.49 1.11 21.11
N GLU A 464 3.00 2.32 20.88
CA GLU A 464 3.46 3.24 21.93
C GLU A 464 2.32 3.83 22.74
N ARG A 465 1.16 4.11 22.12
CA ARG A 465 -0.07 4.47 22.85
C ARG A 465 -0.57 3.30 23.68
N GLU A 466 -0.73 2.13 23.06
CA GLU A 466 -1.15 0.89 23.74
C GLU A 466 -0.24 0.55 24.93
N TYR A 467 1.08 0.71 24.77
CA TYR A 467 2.08 0.59 25.84
C TYR A 467 1.92 1.68 26.92
N ARG A 468 1.84 2.96 26.53
CA ARG A 468 1.71 4.09 27.47
C ARG A 468 0.45 3.95 28.33
N ASP A 469 -0.62 3.39 27.77
CA ASP A 469 -1.91 3.17 28.45
C ASP A 469 -1.92 1.91 29.33
N LEU A 470 -1.33 0.80 28.88
CA LEU A 470 -1.16 -0.41 29.71
C LEU A 470 -0.26 -0.20 30.94
N PHE A 471 0.65 0.78 30.88
CA PHE A 471 1.72 0.97 31.87
C PHE A 471 1.73 2.37 32.51
N ARG A 472 0.61 3.12 32.45
CA ARG A 472 0.43 4.40 33.18
C ARG A 472 0.79 4.24 34.66
N GLY A 473 1.64 5.12 35.17
CA GLY A 473 2.06 5.16 36.58
C GLY A 473 3.46 4.58 36.87
N LEU A 474 4.07 3.81 35.95
CA LEU A 474 5.48 3.46 36.07
C LEU A 474 6.36 4.71 35.85
N GLN A 475 7.27 5.00 36.78
CA GLN A 475 8.24 6.09 36.62
C GLN A 475 9.25 5.80 35.49
N ALA A 476 9.44 4.51 35.15
CA ALA A 476 10.33 4.03 34.10
C ALA A 476 9.84 4.26 32.64
N ILE A 477 8.94 5.21 32.35
CA ILE A 477 8.50 5.49 30.97
C ILE A 477 9.54 6.33 30.19
N THR A 478 10.07 7.40 30.80
CA THR A 478 10.98 8.37 30.14
C THR A 478 12.33 7.81 29.65
N PRO A 479 12.90 6.71 30.18
CA PRO A 479 14.09 6.10 29.59
C PRO A 479 13.83 5.40 28.26
N ILE A 480 12.58 5.05 27.91
CA ILE A 480 12.28 4.40 26.63
C ILE A 480 12.24 5.40 25.47
N GLU A 481 11.76 6.62 25.66
CA GLU A 481 11.69 7.61 24.57
C GLU A 481 13.10 7.89 23.99
N ARG A 482 14.13 7.84 24.84
CA ARG A 482 15.55 7.92 24.44
C ARG A 482 16.08 6.73 23.60
N ILE A 483 15.36 5.61 23.42
CA ILE A 483 15.84 4.33 22.77
C ILE A 483 14.95 3.90 21.38
N PHE A 484 15.20 5.22 20.89
CA PHE A 484 14.83 5.92 19.59
C PHE A 484 15.14 7.42 19.42
N GLU A 485 14.92 8.33 20.37
CA GLU A 485 15.06 9.80 20.13
C GLU A 485 16.43 10.28 19.61
N GLU A 486 17.50 9.49 19.77
CA GLU A 486 18.79 9.75 19.12
C GLU A 486 18.71 9.45 17.60
N GLU A 487 18.04 10.31 16.83
CA GLU A 487 18.31 10.41 15.40
C GLU A 487 19.78 10.82 15.21
N HIS A 488 20.46 10.17 14.25
CA HIS A 488 21.82 10.50 13.85
C HIS A 488 21.89 10.59 12.34
N ASP A 489 22.19 11.80 11.85
CA ASP A 489 22.29 12.17 10.44
C ASP A 489 23.62 11.68 9.80
N LEU A 490 24.07 10.50 10.22
CA LEU A 490 25.24 9.81 9.67
C LEU A 490 24.93 9.41 8.22
N ALA A 491 25.57 10.14 7.30
CA ALA A 491 25.41 10.05 5.85
C ALA A 491 25.43 8.59 5.32
N PRO A 492 24.67 8.28 4.25
CA PRO A 492 24.34 6.91 3.83
C PRO A 492 25.51 6.17 3.13
N SER A 493 26.55 5.87 3.91
CA SER A 493 27.73 5.09 3.52
C SER A 493 27.60 3.61 3.92
N LEU A 494 28.30 2.72 3.20
CA LEU A 494 28.34 1.29 3.53
C LEU A 494 29.03 1.00 4.89
N PRO A 495 30.16 1.65 5.27
CA PRO A 495 30.73 1.51 6.61
C PRO A 495 29.77 1.98 7.72
N GLY A 496 29.04 3.08 7.51
CA GLY A 496 28.03 3.56 8.45
C GLY A 496 26.89 2.54 8.65
N LEU A 497 26.41 1.92 7.57
CA LEU A 497 25.41 0.85 7.64
C LEU A 497 25.92 -0.39 8.39
N PHE A 498 27.19 -0.78 8.16
CA PHE A 498 27.82 -1.90 8.88
C PHE A 498 27.95 -1.60 10.38
N TYR A 499 28.41 -0.40 10.75
CA TYR A 499 28.47 0.06 12.14
C TYR A 499 27.08 0.06 12.81
N ARG A 500 26.05 0.59 12.13
CA ARG A 500 24.66 0.56 12.63
C ARG A 500 24.21 -0.87 12.93
N LEU A 501 24.45 -1.81 12.01
CA LEU A 501 24.01 -3.21 12.12
C LEU A 501 24.77 -4.05 13.14
N VAL A 502 26.10 -3.91 13.21
CA VAL A 502 26.97 -4.83 13.96
C VAL A 502 27.32 -4.32 15.37
N ILE A 503 27.32 -2.99 15.57
CA ILE A 503 27.76 -2.37 16.82
C ILE A 503 26.60 -1.61 17.50
N TRP A 504 25.97 -0.68 16.79
CA TRP A 504 24.98 0.23 17.40
C TRP A 504 23.69 -0.48 17.81
N TRP A 505 22.99 -1.14 16.87
CA TRP A 505 21.73 -1.83 17.16
C TRP A 505 21.86 -2.95 18.20
N PRO A 506 22.90 -3.81 18.19
CA PRO A 506 23.14 -4.78 19.26
C PRO A 506 23.39 -4.11 20.63
N GLY A 507 24.15 -3.01 20.68
CA GLY A 507 24.33 -2.22 21.91
C GLY A 507 23.02 -1.65 22.46
N ARG A 508 22.17 -1.07 21.58
CA ARG A 508 20.83 -0.59 21.95
C ARG A 508 19.93 -1.74 22.42
N TYR A 509 20.03 -2.94 21.85
CA TYR A 509 19.27 -4.12 22.31
C TYR A 509 19.73 -4.62 23.69
N ILE A 510 21.04 -4.60 23.99
CA ILE A 510 21.57 -4.92 25.32
C ILE A 510 21.09 -3.90 26.36
N SER A 511 21.00 -2.61 26.00
CA SER A 511 20.37 -1.59 26.85
C SER A 511 18.87 -1.82 27.06
N LEU A 512 18.13 -2.19 26.01
CA LEU A 512 16.73 -2.60 26.12
C LEU A 512 16.54 -3.79 27.07
N LEU A 513 17.38 -4.84 26.98
CA LEU A 513 17.30 -6.01 27.86
C LEU A 513 17.59 -5.66 29.33
N ARG A 514 18.52 -4.73 29.59
CA ARG A 514 18.76 -4.19 30.94
C ARG A 514 17.57 -3.38 31.45
N PHE A 515 17.00 -2.52 30.60
CA PHE A 515 15.80 -1.74 30.93
C PHE A 515 14.59 -2.64 31.24
N ILE A 516 14.28 -3.62 30.38
CA ILE A 516 13.20 -4.59 30.61
C ILE A 516 13.38 -5.32 31.94
N ARG A 517 14.61 -5.78 32.25
CA ARG A 517 14.92 -6.45 33.52
C ARG A 517 14.69 -5.55 34.74
N ASN A 518 14.93 -4.24 34.61
CA ASN A 518 14.71 -3.28 35.70
C ASN A 518 13.22 -2.98 35.87
N ALA A 519 12.50 -2.58 34.81
CA ALA A 519 11.06 -2.30 34.89
C ALA A 519 10.22 -3.53 35.29
N GLN A 520 10.66 -4.75 34.96
CA GLN A 520 10.05 -6.00 35.46
C GLN A 520 10.22 -6.22 36.98
N ARG A 521 11.03 -5.43 37.69
CA ARG A 521 11.11 -5.42 39.16
C ARG A 521 10.07 -4.50 39.79
N GLU A 522 9.71 -3.41 39.12
CA GLU A 522 8.70 -2.42 39.56
C GLU A 522 7.25 -2.91 39.33
N LEU A 523 7.05 -3.88 38.45
CA LEU A 523 5.76 -4.56 38.24
C LEU A 523 5.62 -5.74 39.21
N ASP A 524 4.50 -5.87 39.93
CA ASP A 524 4.24 -7.08 40.74
C ASP A 524 3.72 -8.26 39.91
N ASP A 525 2.73 -8.01 39.05
CA ASP A 525 1.99 -9.04 38.29
C ASP A 525 2.89 -9.76 37.25
N PRO A 526 3.08 -11.09 37.36
CA PRO A 526 3.91 -11.87 36.43
C PRO A 526 3.35 -11.91 35.00
N LYS A 527 2.04 -11.68 34.79
CA LYS A 527 1.46 -11.51 33.45
C LYS A 527 1.90 -10.17 32.86
N LYS A 528 1.74 -9.06 33.58
CA LYS A 528 2.23 -7.73 33.15
C LYS A 528 3.74 -7.74 32.88
N LYS A 529 4.57 -8.39 33.71
CA LYS A 529 6.00 -8.58 33.44
C LYS A 529 6.25 -9.23 32.07
N ARG A 530 5.52 -10.30 31.74
CA ARG A 530 5.64 -11.02 30.45
C ARG A 530 5.14 -10.20 29.26
N GLU A 531 4.08 -9.43 29.44
CA GLU A 531 3.50 -8.57 28.40
C GLU A 531 4.38 -7.35 28.12
N PHE A 532 4.84 -6.64 29.16
CA PHE A 532 5.84 -5.57 29.07
C PHE A 532 7.07 -6.02 28.27
N GLY A 533 7.69 -7.13 28.71
CA GLY A 533 8.85 -7.71 28.06
C GLY A 533 8.58 -8.29 26.65
N ARG A 534 7.33 -8.34 26.18
CA ARG A 534 6.96 -8.60 24.78
C ARG A 534 6.85 -7.29 24.01
N PHE A 535 6.04 -6.34 24.50
CA PHE A 535 5.80 -5.04 23.86
C PHE A 535 7.10 -4.27 23.62
N SER A 536 7.98 -4.13 24.63
CA SER A 536 9.24 -3.39 24.48
C SER A 536 10.18 -3.98 23.42
N ARG A 537 10.18 -5.32 23.24
CA ARG A 537 10.97 -5.98 22.18
C ARG A 537 10.36 -5.80 20.79
N GLU A 538 9.04 -5.77 20.69
CA GLU A 538 8.34 -5.62 19.41
C GLU A 538 8.38 -4.16 18.91
N ILE A 539 8.26 -3.17 19.82
CA ILE A 539 8.48 -1.74 19.53
C ILE A 539 9.93 -1.49 19.07
N PHE A 540 10.92 -2.05 19.77
CA PHE A 540 12.33 -1.95 19.37
C PHE A 540 12.59 -2.57 17.98
N LYS A 541 11.98 -3.73 17.70
CA LYS A 541 12.04 -4.39 16.40
C LYS A 541 11.41 -3.56 15.28
N LEU A 542 10.31 -2.85 15.54
CA LEU A 542 9.71 -1.92 14.58
C LEU A 542 10.61 -0.69 14.33
N HIS A 543 11.24 -0.14 15.37
CA HIS A 543 12.23 0.94 15.21
C HIS A 543 13.45 0.51 14.40
N PHE A 544 14.03 -0.66 14.70
CA PHE A 544 15.09 -1.29 13.90
C PHE A 544 14.67 -1.44 12.44
N GLN A 545 13.46 -1.93 12.21
CA GLN A 545 12.90 -2.07 10.86
C GLN A 545 12.65 -0.73 10.16
N MET A 546 12.36 0.35 10.89
CA MET A 546 12.12 1.69 10.35
C MET A 546 13.42 2.40 9.96
N ASP A 547 14.45 2.39 10.82
CA ASP A 547 15.80 2.90 10.53
C ASP A 547 16.42 2.15 9.34
N LEU A 548 16.29 0.83 9.30
CA LEU A 548 16.96 0.00 8.30
C LEU A 548 16.26 0.00 6.93
N LEU A 549 14.97 0.36 6.84
CA LEU A 549 14.17 0.31 5.62
C LEU A 549 14.72 1.11 4.41
N PRO A 550 15.19 2.37 4.56
CA PRO A 550 15.70 3.16 3.45
C PRO A 550 16.99 2.57 2.88
N HIS A 551 17.90 2.16 3.77
CA HIS A 551 19.17 1.54 3.43
C HIS A 551 18.97 0.18 2.75
N LEU A 552 18.09 -0.68 3.30
CA LEU A 552 17.73 -1.98 2.70
C LEU A 552 17.17 -1.83 1.28
N LYS A 553 16.32 -0.84 1.02
CA LYS A 553 15.74 -0.63 -0.32
C LYS A 553 16.81 -0.26 -1.36
N ARG A 554 17.77 0.61 -1.00
CA ARG A 554 18.89 0.98 -1.87
C ARG A 554 19.84 -0.21 -2.09
N LEU A 555 20.21 -0.91 -1.01
CA LEU A 555 21.12 -2.06 -1.05
C LEU A 555 20.52 -3.25 -1.82
N LEU A 556 19.26 -3.60 -1.59
CA LEU A 556 18.57 -4.65 -2.36
C LEU A 556 18.41 -4.29 -3.84
N GLY A 557 18.29 -3.01 -4.19
CA GLY A 557 18.29 -2.55 -5.57
C GLY A 557 19.60 -2.89 -6.28
N ILE A 558 20.73 -2.49 -5.68
CA ILE A 558 22.08 -2.76 -6.18
C ILE A 558 22.37 -4.27 -6.21
N TRP A 559 22.07 -4.97 -5.11
CA TRP A 559 22.29 -6.41 -4.95
C TRP A 559 21.57 -7.23 -6.02
N ARG A 560 20.30 -6.90 -6.30
CA ARG A 560 19.48 -7.57 -7.32
C ARG A 560 20.09 -7.40 -8.72
N SER A 561 20.60 -6.21 -9.05
CA SER A 561 21.26 -5.96 -10.33
C SER A 561 22.59 -6.72 -10.43
N GLY A 562 23.42 -6.70 -9.39
CA GLY A 562 24.69 -7.45 -9.36
C GLY A 562 24.50 -8.96 -9.48
N HIS A 563 23.56 -9.53 -8.72
CA HIS A 563 23.22 -10.95 -8.82
C HIS A 563 22.67 -11.33 -10.21
N ALA A 564 21.87 -10.47 -10.84
CA ALA A 564 21.40 -10.71 -12.21
C ALA A 564 22.55 -10.71 -13.23
N ILE A 565 23.49 -9.75 -13.13
CA ILE A 565 24.68 -9.69 -13.99
C ILE A 565 25.52 -10.97 -13.84
N LEU A 566 25.77 -11.42 -12.61
CA LEU A 566 26.49 -12.67 -12.33
C LEU A 566 25.76 -13.90 -12.91
N ALA A 567 24.44 -13.95 -12.81
CA ALA A 567 23.63 -15.04 -13.36
C ALA A 567 23.66 -15.06 -14.91
N PHE A 568 23.57 -13.90 -15.58
CA PHE A 568 23.72 -13.83 -17.04
C PHE A 568 25.13 -14.20 -17.50
N PHE A 569 26.18 -13.71 -16.83
CA PHE A 569 27.56 -14.08 -17.13
C PHE A 569 27.79 -15.60 -17.01
N LEU A 570 27.29 -16.21 -15.93
CA LEU A 570 27.31 -17.66 -15.73
C LEU A 570 26.56 -18.42 -16.85
N PHE A 571 25.41 -17.91 -17.30
CA PHE A 571 24.66 -18.52 -18.40
C PHE A 571 25.45 -18.50 -19.72
N PHE A 572 26.14 -17.40 -20.04
CA PHE A 572 27.04 -17.36 -21.20
C PHE A 572 28.25 -18.30 -21.06
N LEU A 573 28.86 -18.41 -19.87
CA LEU A 573 29.92 -19.39 -19.61
C LEU A 573 29.43 -20.84 -19.81
N VAL A 574 28.19 -21.15 -19.42
CA VAL A 574 27.61 -22.49 -19.61
C VAL A 574 27.27 -22.76 -21.08
N ILE A 575 26.82 -21.77 -21.85
CA ILE A 575 26.69 -21.90 -23.32
C ILE A 575 28.05 -22.18 -23.96
N ALA A 576 29.09 -21.41 -23.60
CA ALA A 576 30.45 -21.64 -24.09
C ALA A 576 30.99 -23.02 -23.66
N HIS A 577 30.63 -23.52 -22.48
CA HIS A 577 30.98 -24.85 -22.03
C HIS A 577 30.38 -25.96 -22.90
N VAL A 578 29.10 -25.83 -23.27
CA VAL A 578 28.45 -26.79 -24.18
C VAL A 578 29.20 -26.83 -25.51
N PHE A 579 29.40 -25.68 -26.17
CA PHE A 579 30.11 -25.58 -27.47
C PHE A 579 31.60 -25.99 -27.47
N VAL A 580 32.23 -26.12 -26.30
CA VAL A 580 33.65 -26.52 -26.17
C VAL A 580 33.80 -28.00 -25.78
N VAL A 581 32.72 -28.66 -25.36
CA VAL A 581 32.72 -30.04 -24.85
C VAL A 581 31.83 -30.99 -25.67
N TYR A 582 30.88 -30.47 -26.44
CA TYR A 582 29.94 -31.21 -27.30
C TYR A 582 29.81 -30.58 -28.68
#